data_AF-A0A9P1VWB6-F1
#
_entry.id   AF-A0A9P1VWB6-F1
#
_cell.length_a   1.000
_cell.length_b   1.000
_cell.length_c   1.000
_cell.angle_alpha   90.00
_cell.angle_beta   90.00
_cell.angle_gamma   90.00
#
_symmetry.space_group_name_H-M   'P 1'
#
loop_
_entity.id
_entity.type
_entity.pdbx_description
1 polymer ?
#
loop_
_entity_poly.entity_id
_entity_poly.type
_entity_poly.pdbx_seq_one_letter_code
_entity_poly.pdbx_strand_id
1 'polypeptide(L)'
;MRPVLLLCCLFLSATAQAEDCSPQTSVGSWCELPLAALHPTQQNVGLLQVEDDQAKLAGKKPKALERYLRKKEIPVVIGPGGRFYLTDRHHLSSALWRLDPKQGVPVKVIGRLPQASDFWEKMQENHWVWLHDARGAEIPPEALPNALAGLGDDPYRALAGYAEDENAFDKDRQSYFIEFHWARYFGERMHWRPISRATLPDDLKQALHLACEPAARELPGYRQDCPH
;
A
#
# COMPACT_ATOMS: atom_id res chain seq x y z
N MET A 1 -42.55 54.02 -8.66
CA MET A 1 -42.10 52.62 -8.80
C MET A 1 -40.61 52.59 -8.40
N ARG A 2 -40.27 51.96 -7.28
CA ARG A 2 -38.87 51.83 -6.81
C ARG A 2 -38.31 50.49 -7.30
N PRO A 3 -37.15 50.43 -7.97
CA PRO A 3 -36.56 49.16 -8.33
C PRO A 3 -35.86 48.56 -7.11
N VAL A 4 -36.23 47.32 -6.79
CA VAL A 4 -35.53 46.49 -5.80
C VAL A 4 -34.33 45.86 -6.50
N LEU A 5 -33.12 46.20 -6.06
CA LEU A 5 -31.90 45.54 -6.53
C LEU A 5 -31.77 44.21 -5.79
N LEU A 6 -31.97 43.10 -6.51
CA LEU A 6 -31.77 41.76 -5.98
C LEU A 6 -30.26 41.45 -6.04
N LEU A 7 -29.58 41.48 -4.89
CA LEU A 7 -28.17 41.08 -4.79
C LEU A 7 -28.11 39.55 -4.73
N CYS A 8 -27.83 38.92 -5.86
CA CYS A 8 -27.61 37.47 -5.95
C CYS A 8 -26.19 37.15 -5.45
N CYS A 9 -26.06 36.73 -4.18
CA CYS A 9 -24.82 36.17 -3.66
C CYS A 9 -24.63 34.75 -4.22
N LEU A 10 -23.81 34.62 -5.26
CA LEU A 10 -23.34 33.33 -5.78
C LEU A 10 -22.29 32.77 -4.81
N PHE A 11 -22.67 31.80 -3.99
CA PHE A 11 -21.71 30.92 -3.33
C PHE A 11 -21.11 29.97 -4.36
N LEU A 12 -19.96 30.34 -4.93
CA LEU A 12 -19.10 29.42 -5.66
C LEU A 12 -18.52 28.44 -4.64
N SER A 13 -19.13 27.27 -4.49
CA SER A 13 -18.47 26.12 -3.88
C SER A 13 -17.33 25.69 -4.79
N ALA A 14 -16.17 26.32 -4.64
CA ALA A 14 -14.93 25.84 -5.22
C ALA A 14 -14.63 24.49 -4.55
N THR A 15 -14.80 23.39 -5.28
CA THR A 15 -14.16 22.14 -4.90
C THR A 15 -12.66 22.38 -5.02
N ALA A 16 -12.01 22.80 -3.93
CA ALA A 16 -10.58 23.00 -3.90
C ALA A 16 -9.92 21.67 -4.26
N GLN A 17 -9.33 21.59 -5.46
CA GLN A 17 -8.36 20.53 -5.75
C GLN A 17 -7.25 20.66 -4.71
N ALA A 18 -6.77 19.52 -4.22
CA ALA A 18 -5.66 19.55 -3.26
C ALA A 18 -4.45 20.19 -3.94
N GLU A 19 -3.75 21.07 -3.22
CA GLU A 19 -2.54 21.71 -3.72
C GLU A 19 -1.43 20.65 -3.94
N ASP A 20 -0.47 20.96 -4.81
CA ASP A 20 0.69 20.10 -5.00
C ASP A 20 1.46 19.94 -3.68
N CYS A 21 1.96 18.73 -3.43
CA CYS A 21 2.77 18.48 -2.26
C CYS A 21 4.08 19.28 -2.32
N SER A 22 4.52 19.77 -1.16
CA SER A 22 5.81 20.42 -0.95
C SER A 22 6.49 19.85 0.30
N PRO A 23 7.82 20.04 0.47
CA PRO A 23 8.50 19.67 1.72
C PRO A 23 7.93 20.35 2.97
N GLN A 24 7.13 21.42 2.80
CA GLN A 24 6.49 22.18 3.86
C GLN A 24 5.02 21.81 4.08
N THR A 25 4.42 20.94 3.26
CA THR A 25 3.03 20.49 3.41
C THR A 25 2.76 19.94 4.81
N SER A 26 1.71 20.45 5.46
CA SER A 26 1.37 20.14 6.83
C SER A 26 1.09 18.66 7.06
N VAL A 27 1.53 18.13 8.19
CA VAL A 27 1.15 16.78 8.61
C VAL A 27 -0.37 16.75 8.87
N GLY A 28 -1.04 15.70 8.41
CA GLY A 28 -2.49 15.52 8.47
C GLY A 28 -3.25 16.08 7.26
N SER A 29 -2.60 16.85 6.37
CA SER A 29 -3.27 17.40 5.18
C SER A 29 -3.17 16.48 3.96
N TRP A 30 -4.04 16.75 3.00
CA TRP A 30 -4.00 16.16 1.67
C TRP A 30 -3.23 17.08 0.71
N CYS A 31 -2.53 16.48 -0.24
CA CYS A 31 -1.90 17.17 -1.37
C CYS A 31 -1.83 16.23 -2.58
N GLU A 32 -1.57 16.76 -3.77
CA GLU A 32 -1.38 15.97 -4.99
C GLU A 32 0.10 15.69 -5.23
N LEU A 33 0.42 14.44 -5.60
CA LEU A 33 1.79 14.04 -5.95
C LEU A 33 1.79 13.18 -7.21
N PRO A 34 2.69 13.40 -8.19
CA PRO A 34 2.88 12.43 -9.27
C PRO A 34 3.40 11.11 -8.71
N LEU A 35 2.86 9.99 -9.20
CA LEU A 35 3.26 8.65 -8.75
C LEU A 35 4.78 8.41 -8.88
N ALA A 36 5.43 8.98 -9.89
CA ALA A 36 6.87 8.91 -10.09
C ALA A 36 7.71 9.58 -8.97
N ALA A 37 7.13 10.43 -8.12
CA ALA A 37 7.82 11.06 -6.99
C ALA A 37 7.72 10.25 -5.68
N LEU A 38 6.96 9.15 -5.66
CA LEU A 38 6.86 8.28 -4.49
C LEU A 38 8.10 7.40 -4.35
N HIS A 39 8.68 7.42 -3.15
CA HIS A 39 9.75 6.52 -2.73
C HIS A 39 9.17 5.34 -1.93
N PRO A 40 9.23 4.09 -2.44
CA PRO A 40 8.78 2.92 -1.70
C PRO A 40 9.53 2.68 -0.40
N THR A 41 8.84 2.06 0.57
CA THR A 41 9.40 1.66 1.87
C THR A 41 9.32 0.14 2.08
N GLN A 42 9.18 -0.60 0.99
CA GLN A 42 9.31 -2.06 0.94
C GLN A 42 9.99 -2.44 -0.38
N GLN A 43 10.64 -3.59 -0.43
CA GLN A 43 11.35 -4.03 -1.63
C GLN A 43 10.41 -4.65 -2.68
N ASN A 44 9.42 -5.42 -2.25
CA ASN A 44 8.60 -6.25 -3.13
C ASN A 44 7.10 -6.03 -2.90
N VAL A 45 6.30 -6.27 -3.93
CA VAL A 45 4.83 -6.38 -3.90
C VAL A 45 4.43 -7.73 -4.51
N GLY A 46 3.21 -8.19 -4.30
CA GLY A 46 2.66 -9.33 -5.04
C GLY A 46 2.10 -8.89 -6.39
N LEU A 47 2.80 -9.17 -7.50
CA LEU A 47 2.41 -8.67 -8.82
C LEU A 47 1.06 -9.19 -9.30
N LEU A 48 0.64 -10.40 -8.93
CA LEU A 48 -0.69 -10.92 -9.26
C LEU A 48 -1.81 -10.00 -8.71
N GLN A 49 -1.65 -9.48 -7.49
CA GLN A 49 -2.60 -8.54 -6.91
C GLN A 49 -2.49 -7.14 -7.55
N VAL A 50 -1.28 -6.71 -7.92
CA VAL A 50 -1.07 -5.45 -8.67
C VAL A 50 -1.81 -5.48 -10.00
N GLU A 51 -1.75 -6.60 -10.73
CA GLU A 51 -2.47 -6.79 -12.00
C GLU A 51 -3.99 -6.75 -11.80
N ASP A 52 -4.49 -7.39 -10.74
CA ASP A 52 -5.93 -7.37 -10.41
C ASP A 52 -6.40 -5.95 -10.08
N ASP A 53 -5.61 -5.19 -9.31
CA ASP A 53 -5.88 -3.80 -9.00
C ASP A 53 -5.79 -2.92 -10.24
N GLN A 54 -4.82 -3.15 -11.12
CA GLN A 54 -4.69 -2.45 -12.40
C GLN A 54 -5.95 -2.65 -13.24
N ALA A 55 -6.46 -3.88 -13.35
CA ALA A 55 -7.69 -4.18 -14.07
C ALA A 55 -8.92 -3.51 -13.44
N LYS A 56 -9.02 -3.49 -12.10
CA LYS A 56 -10.10 -2.81 -11.36
C LYS A 56 -10.08 -1.28 -11.54
N LEU A 57 -8.89 -0.70 -11.69
CA LEU A 57 -8.66 0.74 -11.82
C LEU A 57 -8.80 1.21 -13.27
N ALA A 58 -8.46 0.36 -14.24
CA ALA A 58 -8.60 0.65 -15.66
C ALA A 58 -10.04 1.09 -15.99
N GLY A 59 -10.16 2.22 -16.70
CA GLY A 59 -11.45 2.77 -17.12
C GLY A 59 -12.26 3.49 -16.04
N LYS A 60 -11.77 3.63 -14.80
CA LYS A 60 -12.42 4.50 -13.81
C LYS A 60 -12.39 5.95 -14.29
N LYS A 61 -13.57 6.61 -14.32
CA LYS A 61 -13.66 8.05 -14.61
C LYS A 61 -12.89 8.87 -13.55
N PRO A 62 -12.28 10.02 -13.90
CA PRO A 62 -11.43 10.79 -12.99
C PRO A 62 -12.05 11.05 -11.60
N LYS A 63 -13.29 11.54 -11.53
CA LYS A 63 -13.99 11.81 -10.26
C LYS A 63 -14.26 10.54 -9.42
N ALA A 64 -14.45 9.40 -10.07
CA ALA A 64 -14.64 8.13 -9.38
C ALA A 64 -13.31 7.57 -8.86
N LEU A 65 -12.23 7.74 -9.63
CA LEU A 65 -10.88 7.40 -9.22
C LEU A 65 -10.46 8.26 -8.02
N GLU A 66 -10.60 9.58 -8.08
CA GLU A 66 -10.24 10.47 -6.97
C GLU A 66 -10.96 10.09 -5.67
N ARG A 67 -12.28 9.87 -5.72
CA ARG A 67 -13.06 9.42 -4.55
C ARG A 67 -12.57 8.06 -4.01
N TYR A 68 -12.21 7.15 -4.90
CA TYR A 68 -11.65 5.85 -4.50
C TYR A 68 -10.31 6.03 -3.80
N LEU A 69 -9.40 6.86 -4.33
CA LEU A 69 -8.09 7.11 -3.75
C LEU A 69 -8.18 7.81 -2.39
N ARG A 70 -9.03 8.84 -2.26
CA ARG A 70 -9.28 9.50 -0.97
C ARG A 70 -9.86 8.56 0.08
N LYS A 71 -10.71 7.61 -0.32
CA LYS A 71 -11.22 6.57 0.59
C LYS A 71 -10.12 5.59 1.02
N LYS A 72 -9.22 5.23 0.08
CA LYS A 72 -8.15 4.26 0.35
C LYS A 72 -7.03 4.84 1.19
N GLU A 73 -6.82 6.16 1.09
CA GLU A 73 -5.77 6.93 1.74
C GLU A 73 -4.39 6.38 1.39
N ILE A 74 -3.65 7.09 0.53
CA ILE A 74 -2.25 6.77 0.23
C ILE A 74 -1.38 7.58 1.20
N PRO A 75 -0.85 6.97 2.27
CA PRO A 75 -0.09 7.70 3.28
C PRO A 75 1.35 7.90 2.85
N VAL A 76 1.88 9.10 3.10
CA VAL A 76 3.28 9.43 2.86
C VAL A 76 3.92 10.12 4.05
N VAL A 77 5.23 9.88 4.21
CA VAL A 77 6.10 10.61 5.14
C VAL A 77 7.02 11.52 4.35
N ILE A 78 7.14 12.78 4.77
CA ILE A 78 8.13 13.70 4.21
C ILE A 78 9.47 13.42 4.91
N GLY A 79 10.42 12.87 4.18
CA GLY A 79 11.74 12.48 4.68
C GLY A 79 12.86 13.49 4.37
N PRO A 80 14.13 13.07 4.52
CA PRO A 80 15.30 13.89 4.24
C PRO A 80 15.31 14.42 2.80
N GLY A 81 15.74 15.66 2.62
CA GLY A 81 15.75 16.33 1.32
C GLY A 81 14.35 16.62 0.75
N GLY A 82 13.28 16.48 1.55
CA GLY A 82 11.91 16.75 1.12
C GLY A 82 11.27 15.66 0.26
N ARG A 83 11.82 14.44 0.30
CA ARG A 83 11.31 13.28 -0.44
C ARG A 83 10.03 12.72 0.21
N PHE A 84 9.14 12.16 -0.60
CA PHE A 84 7.88 11.55 -0.13
C PHE A 84 7.99 10.03 -0.11
N TYR A 85 7.99 9.45 1.08
CA TYR A 85 8.11 8.02 1.30
C TYR A 85 6.72 7.40 1.48
N LEU A 86 6.37 6.46 0.60
CA LEU A 86 5.09 5.74 0.61
C LEU A 86 5.12 4.68 1.71
N THR A 87 4.28 4.81 2.75
CA THR A 87 4.34 3.93 3.94
C THR A 87 3.35 2.77 3.90
N ASP A 88 2.29 2.87 3.10
CA ASP A 88 1.31 1.81 2.84
C ASP A 88 0.73 2.02 1.43
N ARG A 89 -0.02 1.04 0.90
CA ARG A 89 -0.67 1.06 -0.42
C ARG A 89 0.30 0.90 -1.59
N HIS A 90 1.39 0.16 -1.42
CA HIS A 90 2.34 -0.11 -2.51
C HIS A 90 1.71 -0.89 -3.67
N HIS A 91 0.80 -1.84 -3.42
CA HIS A 91 0.06 -2.55 -4.48
C HIS A 91 -0.79 -1.58 -5.33
N LEU A 92 -1.63 -0.77 -4.65
CA LEU A 92 -2.46 0.25 -5.30
C LEU A 92 -1.60 1.28 -6.06
N SER A 93 -0.54 1.78 -5.45
CA SER A 93 0.34 2.78 -6.05
C SER A 93 1.11 2.20 -7.25
N SER A 94 1.57 0.95 -7.16
CA SER A 94 2.19 0.23 -8.29
C SER A 94 1.21 0.03 -9.44
N ALA A 95 -0.04 -0.36 -9.14
CA ALA A 95 -1.09 -0.53 -10.15
C ALA A 95 -1.42 0.79 -10.87
N LEU A 96 -1.53 1.90 -10.13
CA LEU A 96 -1.71 3.24 -10.71
C LEU A 96 -0.52 3.66 -11.56
N TRP A 97 0.71 3.44 -11.07
CA TRP A 97 1.93 3.82 -11.78
C TRP A 97 2.06 3.07 -13.11
N ARG A 98 1.64 1.81 -13.18
CA ARG A 98 1.59 1.00 -14.41
C ARG A 98 0.55 1.49 -15.42
N LEU A 99 -0.48 2.23 -14.98
CA LEU A 99 -1.47 2.85 -15.87
C LEU A 99 -0.96 4.19 -16.42
N ASP A 100 -0.48 5.08 -15.53
CA ASP A 100 0.14 6.34 -15.91
C ASP A 100 1.10 6.83 -14.81
N PRO A 101 2.42 6.75 -15.02
CA PRO A 101 3.40 7.15 -13.99
C PRO A 101 3.43 8.66 -13.74
N LYS A 102 2.89 9.48 -14.66
CA LYS A 102 2.82 10.95 -14.53
C LYS A 102 1.55 11.42 -13.84
N GLN A 103 0.59 10.53 -13.63
CA GLN A 103 -0.67 10.89 -12.99
C GLN A 103 -0.44 11.40 -11.57
N GLY A 104 -0.97 12.59 -11.29
CA GLY A 104 -1.12 13.11 -9.93
C GLY A 104 -2.18 12.33 -9.17
N VAL A 105 -1.87 11.96 -7.93
CA VAL A 105 -2.80 11.28 -7.03
C VAL A 105 -2.88 12.00 -5.68
N PRO A 106 -4.06 12.03 -5.05
CA PRO A 106 -4.20 12.58 -3.71
C PRO A 106 -3.51 11.66 -2.71
N VAL A 107 -2.54 12.20 -1.99
CA VAL A 107 -1.85 11.55 -0.88
C VAL A 107 -2.14 12.27 0.42
N LYS A 108 -1.96 11.58 1.55
CA LYS A 108 -2.08 12.17 2.89
C LYS A 108 -0.73 12.15 3.57
N VAL A 109 -0.27 13.32 4.01
CA VAL A 109 0.99 13.43 4.77
C VAL A 109 0.72 12.97 6.20
N ILE A 110 1.35 11.87 6.62
CA ILE A 110 1.15 11.29 7.97
C ILE A 110 2.30 11.59 8.93
N GLY A 111 3.45 12.04 8.40
CA GLY A 111 4.62 12.35 9.23
C GLY A 111 5.64 13.19 8.49
N ARG A 112 6.57 13.78 9.25
CA ARG A 112 7.73 14.52 8.73
C ARG A 112 8.97 14.16 9.54
N LEU A 113 9.96 13.57 8.87
CA LEU A 113 11.22 13.09 9.43
C LEU A 113 12.39 13.67 8.62
N PRO A 114 12.80 14.94 8.85
CA PRO A 114 13.72 15.62 7.95
C PRO A 114 15.19 15.25 8.18
N GLN A 115 15.53 14.64 9.31
CA GLN A 115 16.89 14.34 9.72
C GLN A 115 17.35 13.01 9.12
N ALA A 116 18.40 13.03 8.30
CA ALA A 116 18.89 11.81 7.64
C ALA A 116 19.50 10.79 8.62
N SER A 117 20.07 11.27 9.73
CA SER A 117 20.80 10.44 10.70
C SER A 117 19.92 9.47 11.48
N ASP A 118 18.64 9.79 11.68
CA ASP A 118 17.68 8.99 12.44
C ASP A 118 16.48 8.53 11.61
N PHE A 119 16.48 8.81 10.30
CA PHE A 119 15.32 8.61 9.45
C PHE A 119 14.83 7.16 9.44
N TRP A 120 15.71 6.21 9.15
CA TRP A 120 15.34 4.80 9.02
C TRP A 120 15.03 4.12 10.36
N GLU A 121 15.66 4.57 11.45
CA GLU A 121 15.31 4.14 12.81
C GLU A 121 13.86 4.54 13.10
N LYS A 122 13.51 5.81 12.93
CA LYS A 122 12.14 6.30 13.14
C LYS A 122 11.13 5.67 12.20
N MET A 123 11.47 5.42 10.94
CA MET A 123 10.59 4.70 10.01
C MET A 123 10.28 3.28 10.52
N GLN A 124 11.25 2.58 11.12
CA GLN A 124 11.04 1.26 11.72
C GLN A 124 10.23 1.34 13.00
N GLU A 125 10.55 2.27 13.92
CA GLU A 125 9.81 2.49 15.17
C GLU A 125 8.31 2.77 14.93
N ASN A 126 8.00 3.50 13.85
CA ASN A 126 6.64 3.83 13.45
C ASN A 126 5.98 2.75 12.56
N HIS A 127 6.68 1.65 12.26
CA HIS A 127 6.20 0.60 11.37
C HIS A 127 5.80 1.12 9.97
N TRP A 128 6.58 2.07 9.44
CA TRP A 128 6.38 2.69 8.14
C TRP A 128 7.27 2.13 7.02
N VAL A 129 8.13 1.17 7.36
CA VAL A 129 9.06 0.52 6.44
C VAL A 129 9.11 -0.98 6.71
N TRP A 130 9.21 -1.77 5.64
CA TRP A 130 9.44 -3.20 5.68
C TRP A 130 10.81 -3.49 5.04
N LEU A 131 11.80 -3.80 5.88
CA LEU A 131 13.19 -4.04 5.48
C LEU A 131 13.50 -5.54 5.39
N HIS A 132 12.66 -6.30 4.67
CA HIS A 132 12.97 -7.68 4.31
C HIS A 132 12.74 -7.95 2.83
N ASP A 133 13.50 -8.90 2.29
CA ASP A 133 13.32 -9.42 0.95
C ASP A 133 12.13 -10.38 0.84
N ALA A 134 11.88 -10.90 -0.37
CA ALA A 134 10.76 -11.82 -0.64
C ALA A 134 10.85 -13.14 0.14
N ARG A 135 12.05 -13.51 0.63
CA ARG A 135 12.29 -14.72 1.44
C ARG A 135 12.37 -14.41 2.94
N GLY A 136 12.22 -13.15 3.35
CA GLY A 136 12.21 -12.73 4.74
C GLY A 136 13.59 -12.36 5.30
N ALA A 137 14.66 -12.39 4.48
CA ALA A 137 15.96 -11.94 4.94
C ALA A 137 15.96 -10.42 5.13
N GLU A 138 16.56 -9.95 6.22
CA GLU A 138 16.74 -8.52 6.47
C GLU A 138 17.56 -7.87 5.36
N ILE A 139 17.16 -6.66 4.96
CA ILE A 139 17.88 -5.85 3.97
C ILE A 139 18.24 -4.49 4.55
N PRO A 140 19.37 -3.90 4.15
CA PRO A 140 19.67 -2.52 4.51
C PRO A 140 18.75 -1.55 3.74
N PRO A 141 18.43 -0.35 4.28
CA PRO A 141 17.54 0.59 3.60
C PRO A 141 17.99 1.00 2.19
N GLU A 142 19.29 0.97 1.90
CA GLU A 142 19.87 1.25 0.59
C GLU A 142 19.44 0.24 -0.49
N ALA A 143 18.96 -0.94 -0.09
CA ALA A 143 18.41 -1.94 -0.99
C ALA A 143 16.96 -1.67 -1.40
N LEU A 144 16.29 -0.68 -0.78
CA LEU A 144 14.95 -0.26 -1.19
C LEU A 144 14.99 0.43 -2.56
N PRO A 145 13.97 0.20 -3.42
CA PRO A 145 13.92 0.85 -4.70
C PRO A 145 13.68 2.36 -4.55
N ASN A 146 14.31 3.16 -5.40
CA ASN A 146 14.16 4.62 -5.39
C ASN A 146 12.82 5.11 -5.98
N ALA A 147 12.08 4.25 -6.66
CA ALA A 147 10.81 4.57 -7.31
C ALA A 147 9.93 3.32 -7.42
N LEU A 148 8.61 3.51 -7.62
CA LEU A 148 7.65 2.40 -7.79
C LEU A 148 8.02 1.41 -8.90
N ALA A 149 8.70 1.87 -9.95
CA ALA A 149 9.18 1.04 -11.06
C ALA A 149 10.16 -0.07 -10.61
N GLY A 150 10.85 0.13 -9.49
CA GLY A 150 11.85 -0.79 -8.97
C GLY A 150 11.31 -1.80 -7.95
N LEU A 151 10.02 -1.78 -7.65
CA LEU A 151 9.40 -2.79 -6.78
C LEU A 151 9.51 -4.17 -7.44
N GLY A 152 10.10 -5.12 -6.71
CA GLY A 152 10.18 -6.52 -7.13
C GLY A 152 8.86 -7.27 -6.93
N ASP A 153 8.85 -8.53 -7.35
CA ASP A 153 7.72 -9.44 -7.16
C ASP A 153 7.97 -10.38 -5.99
N ASP A 154 6.95 -10.54 -5.16
CA ASP A 154 6.84 -11.55 -4.12
C ASP A 154 5.51 -12.30 -4.33
N PRO A 155 5.53 -13.42 -5.07
CA PRO A 155 4.32 -14.20 -5.35
C PRO A 155 3.65 -14.75 -4.10
N TYR A 156 4.41 -14.99 -3.02
CA TYR A 156 3.85 -15.43 -1.74
C TYR A 156 3.17 -14.28 -1.01
N ARG A 157 3.61 -13.02 -1.20
CA ARG A 157 2.86 -11.84 -0.74
C ARG A 157 1.52 -11.71 -1.44
N ALA A 158 1.44 -12.05 -2.73
CA ALA A 158 0.16 -12.12 -3.43
C ALA A 158 -0.73 -13.23 -2.85
N LEU A 159 -0.17 -14.45 -2.70
CA LEU A 159 -0.87 -15.61 -2.14
C LEU A 159 -1.45 -15.31 -0.75
N ALA A 160 -0.66 -14.69 0.13
CA ALA A 160 -1.12 -14.30 1.45
C ALA A 160 -2.26 -13.28 1.40
N GLY A 161 -2.22 -12.33 0.47
CA GLY A 161 -3.33 -11.40 0.25
C GLY A 161 -4.61 -12.09 -0.23
N TYR A 162 -4.52 -13.09 -1.12
CA TYR A 162 -5.68 -13.88 -1.52
C TYR A 162 -6.21 -14.78 -0.38
N ALA A 163 -5.32 -15.35 0.43
CA ALA A 163 -5.72 -16.12 1.61
C ALA A 163 -6.43 -15.23 2.66
N GLU A 164 -5.97 -13.99 2.82
CA GLU A 164 -6.64 -13.00 3.65
C GLU A 164 -8.07 -12.68 3.16
N ASP A 165 -8.25 -12.50 1.84
CA ASP A 165 -9.57 -12.25 1.23
C ASP A 165 -10.54 -13.44 1.46
N GLU A 166 -10.02 -14.65 1.62
CA GLU A 166 -10.76 -15.87 1.99
C GLU A 166 -10.87 -16.06 3.52
N ASN A 167 -10.49 -15.07 4.33
CA ASN A 167 -10.51 -15.08 5.79
C ASN A 167 -9.66 -16.18 6.43
N ALA A 168 -8.54 -16.56 5.81
CA ALA A 168 -7.61 -17.55 6.37
C ALA A 168 -7.01 -17.10 7.72
N PHE A 169 -6.89 -15.79 7.91
CA PHE A 169 -6.40 -15.16 9.12
C PHE A 169 -7.05 -13.79 9.30
N ASP A 170 -7.10 -13.30 10.53
CA ASP A 170 -7.74 -12.04 10.87
C ASP A 170 -6.82 -10.83 10.66
N LYS A 171 -7.45 -9.71 10.30
CA LYS A 171 -6.83 -8.39 10.36
C LYS A 171 -6.69 -7.96 11.81
N ASP A 172 -5.66 -8.44 12.48
CA ASP A 172 -5.28 -7.91 13.78
C ASP A 172 -4.83 -6.45 13.61
N ARG A 173 -5.64 -5.52 14.12
CA ARG A 173 -5.34 -4.08 14.02
C ARG A 173 -4.14 -3.64 14.85
N GLN A 174 -3.61 -4.52 15.70
CA GLN A 174 -2.42 -4.26 16.51
C GLN A 174 -1.14 -4.78 15.85
N SER A 175 -1.26 -5.62 14.83
CA SER A 175 -0.12 -6.21 14.12
C SER A 175 0.12 -5.51 12.79
N TYR A 176 1.39 -5.23 12.49
CA TYR A 176 1.82 -4.63 11.23
C TYR A 176 2.31 -5.72 10.28
N PHE A 177 2.18 -5.48 8.97
CA PHE A 177 2.72 -6.35 7.93
C PHE A 177 2.25 -7.83 8.02
N ILE A 178 1.03 -8.08 8.48
CA ILE A 178 0.48 -9.44 8.71
C ILE A 178 0.66 -10.34 7.49
N GLU A 179 0.26 -9.87 6.31
CA GLU A 179 0.35 -10.67 5.09
C GLU A 179 1.81 -10.94 4.70
N PHE A 180 2.76 -10.12 5.18
CA PHE A 180 4.16 -10.43 5.02
C PHE A 180 4.59 -11.61 5.90
N HIS A 181 4.15 -11.69 7.15
CA HIS A 181 4.43 -12.85 8.00
C HIS A 181 3.83 -14.14 7.42
N TRP A 182 2.58 -14.07 6.96
CA TRP A 182 1.90 -15.20 6.33
C TRP A 182 2.54 -15.65 5.01
N ALA A 183 2.99 -14.71 4.17
CA ALA A 183 3.69 -15.02 2.94
C ALA A 183 4.98 -15.83 3.19
N ARG A 184 5.75 -15.50 4.22
CA ARG A 184 6.95 -16.23 4.63
C ARG A 184 6.62 -17.64 5.10
N TYR A 185 5.62 -17.77 5.98
CA TYR A 185 5.15 -19.07 6.42
C TYR A 185 4.72 -19.96 5.25
N PHE A 186 3.86 -19.45 4.34
CA PHE A 186 3.47 -20.21 3.15
C PHE A 186 4.68 -20.55 2.26
N GLY A 187 5.60 -19.61 2.09
CA GLY A 187 6.87 -19.80 1.38
C GLY A 187 7.65 -21.00 1.90
N GLU A 188 7.92 -21.02 3.20
CA GLU A 188 8.66 -22.10 3.85
C GLU A 188 7.93 -23.45 3.77
N ARG A 189 6.64 -23.45 4.09
CA ARG A 189 5.81 -24.68 4.13
C ARG A 189 5.56 -25.28 2.76
N MET A 190 5.56 -24.45 1.70
CA MET A 190 5.41 -24.88 0.31
C MET A 190 6.75 -24.96 -0.42
N HIS A 191 7.87 -24.90 0.32
CA HIS A 191 9.24 -24.99 -0.18
C HIS A 191 9.57 -24.02 -1.33
N TRP A 192 9.00 -22.81 -1.27
CA TRP A 192 9.21 -21.74 -2.24
C TRP A 192 8.95 -22.17 -3.69
N ARG A 193 8.00 -23.10 -3.90
CA ARG A 193 7.59 -23.50 -5.25
C ARG A 193 7.07 -22.29 -6.03
N PRO A 194 7.26 -22.23 -7.35
CA PRO A 194 6.75 -21.11 -8.15
C PRO A 194 5.24 -20.96 -8.04
N ILE A 195 4.77 -19.73 -7.83
CA ILE A 195 3.36 -19.36 -7.86
C ILE A 195 3.11 -18.53 -9.12
N SER A 196 2.04 -18.86 -9.84
CA SER A 196 1.62 -18.14 -11.05
C SER A 196 0.11 -18.05 -11.11
N ARG A 197 -0.43 -17.24 -12.03
CA ARG A 197 -1.89 -17.17 -12.25
C ARG A 197 -2.52 -18.55 -12.52
N ALA A 198 -1.78 -19.46 -13.16
CA ALA A 198 -2.25 -20.80 -13.49
C ALA A 198 -2.29 -21.75 -12.28
N THR A 199 -1.34 -21.62 -11.37
CA THR A 199 -1.24 -22.49 -10.17
C THR A 199 -1.97 -21.91 -8.96
N LEU A 200 -2.30 -20.61 -8.99
CA LEU A 200 -2.91 -19.86 -7.90
C LEU A 200 -4.11 -20.56 -7.25
N PRO A 201 -5.07 -21.19 -7.97
CA PRO A 201 -6.19 -21.89 -7.32
C PRO A 201 -5.74 -23.01 -6.38
N ASP A 202 -4.77 -23.82 -6.81
CA ASP A 202 -4.25 -24.93 -6.00
C ASP A 202 -3.32 -24.44 -4.89
N ASP A 203 -2.50 -23.43 -5.17
CA ASP A 203 -1.65 -22.76 -4.18
C ASP A 203 -2.47 -22.11 -3.06
N LEU A 204 -3.58 -21.45 -3.41
CA LEU A 204 -4.50 -20.85 -2.46
C LEU A 204 -5.15 -21.91 -1.59
N LYS A 205 -5.66 -23.00 -2.18
CA LYS A 205 -6.21 -24.13 -1.41
C LYS A 205 -5.20 -24.69 -0.41
N GLN A 206 -3.92 -24.81 -0.80
CA GLN A 206 -2.86 -25.24 0.10
C GLN A 206 -2.59 -24.21 1.21
N ALA A 207 -2.56 -22.92 0.88
CA ALA A 207 -2.36 -21.85 1.86
C ALA A 207 -3.48 -21.82 2.91
N LEU A 208 -4.74 -21.99 2.49
CA LEU A 208 -5.89 -22.08 3.39
C LEU A 208 -5.77 -23.27 4.35
N HIS A 209 -5.33 -24.43 3.85
CA HIS A 209 -5.08 -25.58 4.72
C HIS A 209 -3.96 -25.31 5.72
N LEU A 210 -2.82 -24.77 5.26
CA LEU A 210 -1.67 -24.45 6.11
C LEU A 210 -1.99 -23.42 7.19
N ALA A 211 -2.89 -22.46 6.89
CA ALA A 211 -3.32 -21.44 7.84
C ALA A 211 -4.11 -22.01 9.02
N CYS A 212 -4.72 -23.18 8.83
CA CYS A 212 -5.45 -23.90 9.88
C CYS A 212 -4.60 -24.84 10.73
N GLU A 213 -3.35 -25.07 10.34
CA GLU A 213 -2.49 -25.98 11.09
C GLU A 213 -2.03 -25.36 12.42
N PRO A 214 -1.83 -26.18 13.48
CA PRO A 214 -1.28 -25.69 14.75
C PRO A 214 0.09 -25.01 14.61
N ALA A 215 0.85 -25.32 13.55
CA ALA A 215 2.14 -24.70 13.27
C ALA A 215 2.04 -23.21 12.92
N ALA A 216 0.87 -22.72 12.51
CA ALA A 216 0.63 -21.31 12.23
C ALA A 216 0.24 -20.49 13.48
N ARG A 217 0.15 -21.13 14.67
CA ARG A 217 -0.43 -20.51 15.88
C ARG A 217 0.23 -19.21 16.33
N GLU A 218 1.53 -19.07 16.11
CA GLU A 218 2.29 -17.89 16.51
C GLU A 218 2.23 -16.76 15.48
N LEU A 219 1.57 -16.96 14.34
CA LEU A 219 1.41 -15.92 13.32
C LEU A 219 0.33 -14.91 13.74
N PRO A 220 0.53 -13.62 13.43
CA PRO A 220 -0.45 -12.59 13.75
C PRO A 220 -1.78 -12.86 13.02
N GLY A 221 -2.88 -12.71 13.74
CA GLY A 221 -4.22 -12.99 13.20
C GLY A 221 -4.55 -14.47 13.03
N TYR A 222 -3.76 -15.41 13.58
CA TYR A 222 -4.09 -16.83 13.54
C TYR A 222 -5.48 -17.12 14.12
N ARG A 223 -6.28 -17.88 13.36
CA ARG A 223 -7.62 -18.30 13.74
C ARG A 223 -7.61 -19.69 14.34
N GLN A 224 -8.31 -19.84 15.47
CA GLN A 224 -8.48 -21.14 16.13
C GLN A 224 -9.70 -21.91 15.58
N ASP A 225 -10.60 -21.23 14.89
CA ASP A 225 -11.88 -21.74 14.40
C ASP A 225 -11.79 -22.14 12.92
N CYS A 226 -10.97 -23.14 12.63
CA CYS A 226 -10.88 -23.68 11.29
C CYS A 226 -11.92 -24.77 11.05
N PRO A 227 -12.68 -24.71 9.93
CA PRO A 227 -13.56 -25.80 9.54
C PRO A 227 -12.70 -27.02 9.16
N HIS A 228 -12.80 -28.08 9.96
CA HIS A 228 -12.18 -29.38 9.69
C HIS A 228 -12.98 -30.16 8.63
#